data_AF-A0A9X1P2F0-F1
#
_entry.id   AF-A0A9X1P2F0-F1
#
_cell.length_a   1.000
_cell.length_b   1.000
_cell.length_c   1.000
_cell.angle_alpha   90.00
_cell.angle_beta   90.00
_cell.angle_gamma   90.00
#
_symmetry.space_group_name_H-M   'P 1'
#
loop_
_entity.id
_entity.type
_entity.pdbx_description
1 polymer ?
#
loop_
_entity_poly.entity_id
_entity_poly.type
_entity_poly.pdbx_seq_one_letter_code
_entity_poly.pdbx_strand_id
1 'polypeptide(L)' 'MPTSLPPAAYYDHPQHGTYRSADELLADDRLSETQKQMAIEAWLSQLERGISEEADPAALEAAVKSLKGAADRLASGRH' A
#
# COMPACT_ATOMS: atom_id res chain seq x y z
N MET A 1 -8.14 10.83 -11.14
CA MET A 1 -9.17 10.08 -10.40
C MET A 1 -8.48 9.43 -9.22
N PRO A 2 -8.89 9.66 -7.96
CA PRO A 2 -8.35 8.87 -6.86
C PRO A 2 -8.84 7.44 -7.06
N THR A 3 -7.92 6.53 -7.36
CA THR A 3 -8.22 5.11 -7.52
C THR A 3 -8.51 4.57 -6.13
N SER A 4 -9.76 4.72 -5.66
CA SER A 4 -10.19 4.07 -4.43
C SER A 4 -10.05 2.57 -4.63
N LEU A 5 -9.03 1.99 -4.01
CA LEU A 5 -8.81 0.56 -4.00
C LEU A 5 -10.05 -0.14 -3.39
N PRO A 6 -10.36 -1.38 -3.80
CA PRO A 6 -11.42 -2.14 -3.16
C PRO A 6 -11.10 -2.32 -1.67
N PRO A 7 -12.10 -2.49 -0.79
CA PRO A 7 -11.88 -2.61 0.66
C PRO A 7 -10.91 -3.73 1.04
N ALA A 8 -10.90 -4.83 0.27
CA ALA A 8 -9.96 -5.95 0.42
C ALA A 8 -8.49 -5.57 0.17
N ALA A 9 -8.24 -4.46 -0.50
CA ALA A 9 -6.92 -3.96 -0.80
C ALA A 9 -6.46 -2.85 0.18
N TYR A 10 -7.21 -2.55 1.24
CA TYR A 10 -6.76 -1.63 2.29
C TYR A 10 -5.73 -2.30 3.20
N TYR A 11 -4.84 -1.49 3.77
CA TYR A 11 -3.82 -1.96 4.69
C TYR A 11 -4.10 -1.49 6.11
N ASP A 12 -4.30 -2.45 7.00
CA ASP A 12 -4.50 -2.16 8.41
C ASP A 12 -3.14 -2.10 9.11
N HIS A 13 -2.67 -0.90 9.41
CA HIS A 13 -1.43 -0.69 10.14
C HIS A 13 -1.69 -0.79 11.65
N PRO A 14 -0.98 -1.67 12.39
CA PRO A 14 -1.32 -2.02 13.78
C PRO A 14 -1.33 -0.84 14.76
N GLN A 15 -0.58 0.21 14.46
CA GLN A 15 -0.44 1.40 15.31
C GLN A 15 -1.05 2.69 14.73
N HIS A 16 -1.35 2.74 13.43
CA HIS A 16 -1.73 3.99 12.74
C HIS A 16 -3.11 3.91 12.09
N GLY A 17 -3.76 2.75 12.13
CA GLY A 17 -5.07 2.51 11.55
C GLY A 17 -5.00 2.06 10.10
N THR A 18 -6.12 2.14 9.39
CA THR A 18 -6.26 1.62 8.04
C THR A 18 -5.91 2.66 6.97
N TYR A 19 -4.99 2.32 6.08
CA TYR A 19 -4.64 3.10 4.89
C TYR A 19 -5.40 2.58 3.66
N ARG A 20 -5.98 3.50 2.88
CA ARG A 20 -6.76 3.15 1.68
C ARG A 20 -5.95 3.31 0.40
N SER A 21 -4.79 3.95 0.48
CA SER A 21 -3.87 4.13 -0.64
C SER A 21 -2.42 4.21 -0.16
N ALA A 22 -1.49 3.80 -1.02
CA ALA A 22 -0.05 3.97 -0.76
C ALA A 22 0.30 5.43 -0.47
N ASP A 23 -0.34 6.37 -1.18
CA ASP A 23 -0.12 7.81 -1.01
C ASP A 23 -0.48 8.31 0.40
N GLU A 24 -1.57 7.81 1.02
CA GLU A 24 -1.92 8.14 2.40
C GLU A 24 -0.85 7.67 3.40
N LEU A 25 -0.32 6.46 3.19
CA LEU A 25 0.75 5.90 4.02
C LEU A 25 2.05 6.70 3.85
N LEU A 26 2.33 7.15 2.63
CA LEU A 26 3.51 7.96 2.31
C LEU A 26 3.41 9.39 2.85
N ALA A 27 2.20 9.95 2.85
CA ALA A 27 1.91 11.27 3.40
C ALA A 27 1.82 11.27 4.94
N ASP A 28 1.83 10.11 5.60
CA ASP A 28 1.77 10.05 7.06
C ASP A 28 3.11 10.46 7.68
N ASP A 29 3.19 11.70 8.18
CA ASP A 29 4.37 12.24 8.89
C ASP A 29 4.67 11.52 10.22
N ARG A 30 3.75 10.69 10.73
CA ARG A 30 3.98 9.90 11.95
C ARG A 30 4.82 8.65 11.68
N LEU A 31 4.97 8.26 10.41
CA LEU A 31 5.80 7.14 9.99
C LEU A 31 7.15 7.64 9.47
N SER A 32 8.24 7.11 10.03
CA SER A 32 9.57 7.27 9.47
C SER A 32 9.65 6.62 8.08
N GLU A 33 10.59 7.04 7.23
CA GLU A 33 10.82 6.43 5.90
C GLU A 33 10.96 4.90 5.97
N THR A 34 11.71 4.40 6.95
CA THR A 34 11.84 2.95 7.20
C THR A 34 10.51 2.29 7.58
N GLN A 35 9.66 2.96 8.36
CA GLN A 35 8.34 2.42 8.72
C GLN A 35 7.40 2.41 7.52
N LYS A 36 7.45 3.44 6.68
CA LYS A 36 6.70 3.50 5.42
C LYS A 36 7.14 2.37 4.48
N GLN A 37 8.45 2.14 4.36
CA GLN A 37 9.01 1.04 3.58
C GLN A 37 8.48 -0.32 4.08
N MET A 38 8.62 -0.62 5.37
CA MET A 38 8.15 -1.87 5.96
C MET A 38 6.63 -2.06 5.80
N ALA A 39 5.86 -0.99 5.95
CA ALA A 39 4.42 -1.03 5.80
C ALA A 39 3.99 -1.31 4.35
N ILE A 40 4.68 -0.73 3.36
CA ILE A 40 4.45 -1.04 1.93
C ILE A 40 4.79 -2.50 1.62
N GLU A 41 5.91 -3.02 2.13
CA GLU A 41 6.30 -4.42 1.94
C GLU A 41 5.31 -5.39 2.59
N ALA A 42 4.84 -5.07 3.79
CA ALA A 42 3.81 -5.84 4.49
C ALA A 42 2.48 -5.81 3.73
N TRP A 43 2.09 -4.66 3.18
CA TRP A 43 0.90 -4.51 2.36
C TRP A 43 0.99 -5.32 1.06
N LEU A 44 2.13 -5.25 0.36
CA LEU A 44 2.38 -6.08 -0.83
C LEU A 44 2.26 -7.57 -0.48
N SER A 45 2.90 -7.99 0.61
CA SER A 45 2.81 -9.38 1.08
C SER A 45 1.37 -9.77 1.43
N GLN A 46 0.56 -8.86 1.99
CA GLN A 46 -0.85 -9.09 2.26
C GLN A 46 -1.64 -9.24 0.95
N LEU A 47 -1.40 -8.41 -0.05
CA LEU A 47 -2.10 -8.50 -1.35
C LEU A 47 -1.70 -9.78 -2.10
N GLU A 48 -0.43 -10.17 -2.06
CA GLU A 48 0.06 -11.40 -2.68
C GLU A 48 -0.47 -12.66 -1.99
N ARG A 49 -0.64 -12.63 -0.65
CA ARG A 49 -1.17 -13.75 0.13
C ARG A 49 -2.70 -13.76 0.21
N GLY A 50 -3.30 -12.59 0.13
CA GLY A 50 -4.73 -12.30 0.26
C GLY A 50 -5.41 -12.16 -1.09
N ILE A 51 -4.89 -12.82 -2.13
CA ILE A 51 -5.64 -13.12 -3.35
C ILE A 51 -6.79 -14.06 -2.94
N SER A 52 -7.79 -13.49 -2.26
CA SER A 52 -9.07 -14.12 -2.02
C SER A 52 -9.77 -14.21 -3.36
N GLU A 53 -10.37 -15.36 -3.66
CA GLU A 53 -11.08 -15.69 -4.91
C GLU A 53 -12.14 -14.65 -5.36
N GLU A 54 -12.49 -13.69 -4.51
CA GLU A 54 -13.47 -12.63 -4.75
C GLU A 54 -12.89 -11.28 -5.21
N ALA A 55 -11.56 -11.09 -5.15
CA ALA A 55 -10.93 -9.82 -5.51
C ALA A 55 -10.61 -9.76 -7.00
N ASP A 56 -11.01 -8.67 -7.67
CA ASP A 56 -10.72 -8.47 -9.08
C ASP A 56 -9.19 -8.45 -9.32
N PRO A 57 -8.66 -9.37 -10.14
CA PRO A 57 -7.22 -9.53 -10.32
C PRO A 57 -6.58 -8.28 -10.93
N ALA A 58 -7.30 -7.55 -11.80
CA ALA A 58 -6.78 -6.32 -12.39
C ALA A 58 -6.69 -5.19 -11.35
N ALA A 59 -7.64 -5.12 -10.42
CA ALA A 59 -7.59 -4.18 -9.30
C ALA A 59 -6.42 -4.49 -8.35
N LEU A 60 -6.16 -5.78 -8.07
CA LEU A 60 -5.01 -6.24 -7.29
C LEU A 60 -3.68 -5.89 -7.96
N GLU A 61 -3.53 -6.18 -9.26
CA GLU A 61 -2.32 -5.81 -10.01
C GLU A 61 -2.09 -4.30 -10.03
N ALA A 62 -3.14 -3.50 -10.18
CA ALA A 62 -3.05 -2.04 -10.11
C ALA A 62 -2.60 -1.56 -8.72
N ALA A 63 -3.11 -2.16 -7.65
CA ALA A 63 -2.70 -1.87 -6.27
C ALA A 63 -1.22 -2.19 -6.04
N VAL A 64 -0.79 -3.40 -6.44
CA VAL A 64 0.60 -3.86 -6.34
C VAL A 64 1.53 -2.93 -7.11
N LYS A 65 1.16 -2.55 -8.34
CA LYS A 65 1.96 -1.63 -9.16
C LYS A 65 2.08 -0.25 -8.51
N SER A 66 1.00 0.25 -7.92
CA SER A 66 1.01 1.53 -7.20
C SER A 66 1.91 1.46 -5.97
N LEU A 67 1.87 0.37 -5.21
CA LEU A 67 2.70 0.15 -4.02
C LEU A 67 4.19 0.01 -4.38
N LYS A 68 4.52 -0.73 -5.44
CA LYS A 68 5.90 -0.80 -5.95
C LYS A 68 6.43 0.56 -6.38
N GLY A 69 5.61 1.36 -7.04
CA GLY A 69 5.97 2.74 -7.40
C GLY A 69 6.08 3.69 -6.19
N ALA A 70 5.41 3.39 -5.09
CA ALA A 70 5.57 4.10 -3.82
C ALA A 70 6.89 3.71 -3.12
N ALA A 71 7.21 2.42 -3.08
CA ALA A 71 8.47 1.92 -2.53
C ALA A 71 9.69 2.47 -3.31
N ASP A 72 9.61 2.54 -4.64
CA ASP A 72 10.67 3.11 -5.48
C ASP A 72 10.89 4.61 -5.21
N ARG A 73 9.79 5.37 -5.01
CA ARG A 73 9.83 6.79 -4.64
C ARG A 73 10.46 7.02 -3.26
N LEU A 74 10.09 6.19 -2.29
CA LEU A 74 10.70 6.15 -0.95
C LEU A 74 12.19 5.88 -1.03
N ALA A 75 12.58 4.80 -1.71
CA ALA A 75 13.98 4.40 -1.86
C ALA A 75 14.82 5.46 -2.60
N SER A 76 14.20 6.20 -3.53
CA SER A 76 14.84 7.27 -4.28
C SER A 76 14.87 8.62 -3.55
N GLY A 77 14.22 8.74 -2.38
CA GLY A 77 14.05 10.02 -1.67
C GLY A 77 13.25 11.06 -2.47
N ARG A 78 12.46 10.64 -3.46
CA ARG A 78 11.53 11.50 -4.21
C ARG A 78 10.14 11.36 -3.58
N HIS A 79 9.93 12.07 -2.48
CA HIS A 79 8.62 12.22 -1.85
C HIS A 79 8.12 13.66 -1.97
#